data_AF-R5AHJ0-F1
#
_entry.id   AF-R5AHJ0-F1
#
_cell.length_a   1.000
_cell.length_b   1.000
_cell.length_c   1.000
_cell.angle_alpha   90.00
_cell.angle_beta   90.00
_cell.angle_gamma   90.00
#
_symmetry.space_group_name_H-M   'P 1'
#
loop_
_entity.id
_entity.type
_entity.pdbx_description
1 polymer ?
#
loop_
_entity_poly.entity_id
_entity_poly.type
_entity_poly.pdbx_seq_one_letter_code
_entity_poly.pdbx_strand_id
1 'polypeptide(L)' 'MVPLNLIFTVHFNGAPREVVLAMLPTVIIPFNAIKVAVNGLLTFLLYKRAGHALKLPIVKG' A
#
# COMPACT_ATOMS: atom_id res chain seq x y z
N MET A 1 -6.81 3.24 1.52
CA MET A 1 -5.74 3.65 2.48
C MET A 1 -6.24 4.71 3.45
N VAL A 2 -7.01 5.71 2.99
CA VAL A 2 -7.60 6.74 3.87
C VAL A 2 -8.48 6.16 5.00
N PRO A 3 -9.48 5.28 4.75
CA PRO A 3 -10.29 4.73 5.83
C PRO A 3 -9.47 3.91 6.84
N LEU A 4 -8.49 3.16 6.35
CA LEU A 4 -7.61 2.33 7.19
C LEU A 4 -6.73 3.18 8.12
N ASN A 5 -6.23 4.34 7.67
CA ASN A 5 -5.48 5.24 8.55
C ASN A 5 -6.39 5.86 9.62
N LEU A 6 -7.63 6.19 9.28
CA LEU A 6 -8.59 6.72 10.26
C LEU A 6 -9.03 5.67 11.29
N ILE A 7 -9.01 4.39 10.94
CA ILE A 7 -9.31 3.30 11.88
C ILE A 7 -8.06 2.95 12.67
N PHE A 8 -7.00 2.49 12.02
CA PHE A 8 -5.83 1.94 12.71
C PHE A 8 -4.95 3.04 13.32
N THR A 9 -4.62 4.09 12.59
CA THR A 9 -3.73 5.13 13.14
C THR A 9 -4.39 5.85 14.32
N VAL A 10 -5.72 5.99 14.33
CA VAL A 10 -6.44 6.59 15.46
C VAL A 10 -6.62 5.60 16.61
N HIS A 11 -7.23 4.44 16.35
CA HIS A 11 -7.69 3.55 17.42
C HIS A 11 -6.63 2.52 17.86
N PHE A 12 -5.74 2.11 16.94
CA PHE A 12 -4.68 1.15 17.24
C PHE A 12 -3.38 1.86 17.65
N ASN A 13 -2.94 2.86 16.89
CA ASN A 13 -1.72 3.62 17.23
C ASN A 13 -1.97 4.73 18.27
N GLY A 14 -3.23 5.09 18.55
CA GLY A 14 -3.58 6.13 19.52
C GLY A 14 -3.34 7.56 19.04
N ALA A 15 -3.16 7.80 17.74
CA ALA A 15 -2.94 9.16 17.22
C ALA A 15 -4.24 9.99 17.25
N PRO A 16 -4.20 11.29 17.59
CA PRO A 16 -5.37 12.15 17.54
C PRO A 16 -5.99 12.20 16.12
N ARG A 17 -7.31 12.08 16.04
CA ARG A 17 -8.03 12.03 14.76
C ARG A 17 -7.78 13.26 13.90
N GLU A 18 -7.73 14.43 14.52
CA GLU A 18 -7.51 15.72 13.88
C GLU A 18 -6.12 15.78 13.22
N VAL A 19 -5.11 15.18 13.86
CA VAL A 19 -3.76 15.07 13.31
C VAL A 19 -3.75 14.13 12.11
N VAL A 20 -4.40 12.97 12.20
CA VAL A 20 -4.48 12.02 11.07
C VAL A 20 -5.21 12.64 9.88
N LEU A 21 -6.27 13.43 10.12
CA LEU A 21 -6.97 14.18 9.08
C LEU A 21 -6.07 15.23 8.41
N ALA A 22 -5.30 15.99 9.19
CA ALA A 22 -4.33 16.96 8.66
C ALA A 22 -3.20 16.31 7.86
N MET A 23 -2.84 15.06 8.19
CA MET A 23 -1.87 14.25 7.46
C MET A 23 -2.42 13.69 6.15
N LEU A 24 -3.75 13.69 5.92
CA LEU A 24 -4.34 13.12 4.70
C LEU A 24 -3.80 13.76 3.42
N PRO A 25 -3.91 15.09 3.20
CA PRO A 25 -3.46 15.71 1.95
C PRO A 25 -1.94 15.82 1.85
N THR A 26 -1.24 15.90 2.98
CA THR A 26 0.21 16.21 3.03
C THR A 26 1.08 14.96 3.02
N VAL A 27 0.64 13.87 3.65
CA VAL A 27 1.45 12.66 3.86
C VAL A 27 0.75 11.42 3.30
N ILE A 28 -0.46 11.12 3.75
CA ILE A 28 -1.10 9.82 3.49
C ILE A 28 -1.47 9.68 2.02
N ILE A 29 -2.12 10.67 1.40
CA ILE A 29 -2.51 10.59 -0.02
C ILE A 29 -1.27 10.56 -0.92
N PRO A 30 -0.29 11.49 -0.79
CA PRO A 30 0.93 11.45 -1.60
C PRO A 30 1.72 10.15 -1.46
N PHE A 31 1.93 9.66 -0.23
CA PHE A 31 2.65 8.40 0.01
C PHE A 31 1.96 7.21 -0.66
N ASN A 32 0.63 7.12 -0.55
CA ASN A 32 -0.11 6.01 -1.16
C ASN A 32 -0.14 6.10 -2.69
N ALA A 33 -0.12 7.30 -3.28
CA ALA A 33 0.00 7.45 -4.74
C ALA A 33 1.34 6.90 -5.25
N ILE A 34 2.45 7.26 -4.60
CA ILE A 34 3.79 6.72 -4.90
C ILE A 34 3.77 5.19 -4.72
N LYS A 35 3.21 4.71 -3.61
CA LYS A 35 3.14 3.28 -3.32
C LYS A 35 2.37 2.50 -4.39
N VAL A 36 1.26 3.05 -4.91
CA VAL A 36 0.51 2.41 -6.01
C VAL A 36 1.39 2.28 -7.25
N ALA A 37 2.08 3.35 -7.64
CA ALA A 37 2.98 3.33 -8.80
C ALA A 37 4.11 2.31 -8.63
N VAL A 38 4.81 2.35 -7.49
CA VAL A 38 5.94 1.46 -7.22
C VAL A 38 5.50 0.01 -7.09
N ASN A 39 4.46 -0.29 -6.31
CA ASN A 39 3.98 -1.65 -6.15
C ASN A 39 3.44 -2.22 -7.48
N GLY A 40 2.76 -1.40 -8.28
CA GLY A 40 2.30 -1.78 -9.61
C GLY A 40 3.47 -2.14 -10.53
N LEU A 41 4.47 -1.26 -10.61
CA LEU A 41 5.68 -1.49 -11.40
C LEU A 41 6.44 -2.75 -10.95
N LEU A 42 6.69 -2.88 -9.64
CA LEU A 42 7.38 -4.05 -9.09
C LEU A 42 6.59 -5.33 -9.34
N THR A 43 5.27 -5.31 -9.17
CA THR A 43 4.44 -6.48 -9.46
C THR A 43 4.54 -6.84 -10.94
N PHE A 44 4.40 -5.87 -11.84
CA PHE A 44 4.51 -6.13 -13.28
C PHE A 44 5.86 -6.77 -13.66
N LEU A 45 6.97 -6.26 -13.11
CA LEU A 45 8.32 -6.77 -13.40
C LEU A 45 8.61 -8.13 -12.75
N LEU A 46 8.10 -8.37 -11.54
CA LEU A 46 8.53 -9.50 -10.71
C LEU A 46 7.52 -10.65 -10.63
N TYR A 47 6.25 -10.44 -10.99
CA TYR A 47 5.16 -11.41 -10.80
C TYR A 47 5.53 -12.82 -11.28
N LYS A 48 6.04 -12.96 -12.51
CA LYS A 48 6.40 -14.27 -13.07
C LYS A 48 7.59 -14.91 -12.34
N ARG A 49 8.63 -14.10 -12.03
CA ARG A 49 9.85 -14.58 -11.37
C ARG A 49 9.56 -15.02 -9.94
N ALA A 50 8.81 -14.22 -9.20
CA ALA A 50 8.34 -14.56 -7.86
C ALA A 50 7.45 -15.81 -7.88
N GLY A 51 6.55 -15.92 -8.85
CA GLY A 51 5.72 -17.10 -9.06
C GLY A 51 6.51 -18.39 -9.30
N HIS A 52 7.52 -18.33 -10.16
CA HIS A 52 8.41 -19.46 -10.40
C HIS A 52 9.23 -19.83 -9.16
N ALA A 53 9.78 -18.83 -8.45
CA ALA A 53 10.51 -19.05 -7.20
C ALA A 53 9.64 -19.73 -6.13
N LEU A 54 8.36 -19.37 -6.07
CA LEU A 54 7.38 -19.94 -5.15
C LEU A 54 6.70 -21.22 -5.68
N LYS A 55 7.11 -21.74 -6.83
CA LYS A 55 6.52 -22.93 -7.50
C LYS A 55 5.01 -22.84 -7.68
N LEU A 56 4.50 -21.64 -7.92
CA LEU A 56 3.08 -21.43 -8.18
C LEU A 56 2.72 -21.93 -9.58
N PRO A 57 1.51 -22.46 -9.80
CA PRO A 57 0.99 -22.75 -11.12
C PRO A 57 0.71 -21.42 -11.85
N ILE A 58 1.76 -20.80 -12.38
CA ILE A 58 1.66 -19.55 -13.15
C ILE A 58 1.22 -19.91 -14.57
N VAL A 59 0.21 -19.19 -15.10
CA VAL A 59 -0.20 -19.30 -16.50
C VAL A 59 1.01 -19.01 -17.38
N LYS A 60 1.48 -20.04 -18.09
CA LYS A 60 2.50 -19.89 -19.13
C LYS A 60 1.88 -19.06 -20.25
N GLY A 61 2.26 -17.79 -20.31
CA GLY A 61 2.03 -16.94 -21.47
C GLY A 61 3.12 -17.16 -22.50
#